data_AF-A0A0E3R700-F1
#
_entry.id   AF-A0A0E3R700-F1
#
_cell.length_a   1.000
_cell.length_b   1.000
_cell.length_c   1.000
_cell.angle_alpha   90.00
_cell.angle_beta   90.00
_cell.angle_gamma   90.00
#
_symmetry.space_group_name_H-M   'P 1'
#
loop_
_entity.id
_entity.type
_entity.pdbx_description
1 polymer ?
#
loop_
_entity_poly.entity_id
_entity_poly.type
_entity_poly.pdbx_seq_one_letter_code
_entity_poly.pdbx_strand_id
1 'polypeptide(L)'
;MLVCPLIAASILVYKESKFEGIKELLKKTLNYRKINPKIWYLPIFLLMPAIMLLSYLVMRFMGKPLPEPHISVLAIPLFFVMFFIAAVFEEAGWMGYAADPMQHRWGASGAGILMGSIWGMWHLAGWHFQTHHTATWTAGQFISTVALRIIIFWLYNNTGKSVFAAVLFHDMMNVSEFLFPNYGSHYDPVITGVITAILAAVVTFLWGPRTLARFRYSGQNIRLPY
;
A
#
# COMPACT_ATOMS: atom_id res chain seq x y z
N MET A 1 -8.95 -1.74 -16.00
CA MET A 1 -8.69 -2.63 -14.86
C MET A 1 -9.03 -1.94 -13.54
N LEU A 2 -8.60 -0.69 -13.34
CA LEU A 2 -8.87 0.15 -12.16
C LEU A 2 -10.18 -0.07 -11.38
N VAL A 3 -11.33 -0.09 -12.04
CA VAL A 3 -12.66 -0.17 -11.37
C VAL A 3 -13.11 -1.58 -10.99
N CYS A 4 -12.39 -2.62 -11.43
CA CYS A 4 -12.81 -4.01 -11.26
C CYS A 4 -13.00 -4.40 -9.77
N PRO A 5 -12.12 -4.02 -8.82
CA PRO A 5 -12.33 -4.34 -7.41
C PRO A 5 -13.60 -3.69 -6.83
N LEU A 6 -13.85 -2.40 -7.13
CA LEU A 6 -15.07 -1.73 -6.71
C LEU A 6 -16.32 -2.40 -7.31
N ILE A 7 -16.30 -2.73 -8.61
CA ILE A 7 -17.45 -3.36 -9.27
C ILE A 7 -17.73 -4.73 -8.65
N ALA A 8 -16.70 -5.55 -8.46
CA ALA A 8 -16.85 -6.87 -7.83
C ALA A 8 -17.42 -6.76 -6.41
N ALA A 9 -16.86 -5.86 -5.59
CA ALA A 9 -17.38 -5.60 -4.24
C ALA A 9 -18.82 -5.07 -4.29
N SER A 10 -19.14 -4.16 -5.21
CA SER A 10 -20.49 -3.61 -5.36
C SER A 10 -21.50 -4.69 -5.73
N ILE A 11 -21.16 -5.62 -6.62
CA ILE A 11 -22.02 -6.75 -6.98
C ILE A 11 -22.29 -7.65 -5.77
N LEU A 12 -21.26 -7.98 -4.98
CA LEU A 12 -21.39 -8.83 -3.80
C LEU A 12 -22.21 -8.16 -2.71
N VAL A 13 -21.88 -6.91 -2.38
CA VAL A 13 -22.60 -6.10 -1.38
C VAL A 13 -24.04 -5.85 -1.81
N TYR A 14 -24.30 -5.65 -3.10
CA TYR A 14 -25.66 -5.50 -3.61
C TYR A 14 -26.51 -6.75 -3.36
N LYS A 15 -25.93 -7.95 -3.48
CA LYS A 15 -26.65 -9.19 -3.19
C LYS A 15 -27.05 -9.30 -1.72
N GLU A 16 -26.20 -8.83 -0.82
CA GLU A 16 -26.38 -8.92 0.64
C GLU A 16 -27.28 -7.81 1.21
N SER A 17 -27.07 -6.56 0.79
CA SER A 17 -27.67 -5.36 1.41
C SER A 17 -28.17 -4.33 0.41
N LYS A 18 -28.32 -4.72 -0.87
CA LYS A 18 -28.84 -3.88 -1.96
C LYS A 18 -28.05 -2.56 -2.07
N PHE A 19 -28.72 -1.49 -2.51
CA PHE A 19 -28.09 -0.19 -2.73
C PHE A 19 -27.56 0.47 -1.45
N GLU A 20 -28.18 0.22 -0.29
CA GLU A 20 -27.71 0.79 0.98
C GLU A 20 -26.33 0.24 1.36
N GLY A 21 -26.06 -1.04 1.09
CA GLY A 21 -24.72 -1.60 1.27
C GLY A 21 -23.66 -0.91 0.41
N ILE A 22 -23.97 -0.61 -0.86
CA ILE A 22 -23.03 0.10 -1.76
C ILE A 22 -22.74 1.51 -1.23
N LYS A 23 -23.79 2.23 -0.78
CA LYS A 23 -23.63 3.58 -0.20
C LYS A 23 -22.72 3.54 1.04
N GLU A 24 -22.92 2.58 1.93
CA GLU A 24 -22.07 2.43 3.12
C GLU A 24 -20.63 2.03 2.77
N LEU A 25 -20.41 1.22 1.73
CA LEU A 25 -19.06 0.91 1.23
C LEU A 25 -18.34 2.17 0.72
N LEU A 26 -19.00 2.99 -0.09
CA LEU A 26 -18.43 4.24 -0.61
C LEU A 26 -18.18 5.25 0.52
N LYS A 27 -19.14 5.38 1.44
CA LYS A 27 -19.01 6.25 2.62
C LYS A 27 -17.86 5.80 3.54
N LYS A 28 -17.69 4.49 3.76
CA LYS A 28 -16.55 3.91 4.49
C LYS A 28 -15.23 4.25 3.80
N THR A 29 -15.20 4.17 2.47
CA THR A 29 -14.00 4.45 1.65
C THR A 29 -13.55 5.90 1.79
N LEU A 30 -14.49 6.85 1.76
CA LEU A 30 -14.21 8.29 1.80
C LEU A 30 -14.21 8.91 3.21
N ASN A 31 -14.33 8.10 4.27
CA ASN A 31 -14.39 8.60 5.63
C ASN A 31 -12.99 8.99 6.17
N TYR A 32 -12.54 10.21 5.84
CA TYR A 32 -11.26 10.77 6.27
C TYR A 32 -11.15 10.97 7.79
N ARG A 33 -12.27 11.10 8.50
CA ARG A 33 -12.28 11.37 9.96
C ARG A 33 -11.82 10.18 10.78
N LYS A 34 -11.85 8.98 10.20
CA LYS A 34 -11.58 7.72 10.88
C LYS A 34 -10.11 7.52 11.27
N ILE A 35 -9.17 8.24 10.64
CA ILE A 35 -7.74 8.13 10.94
C ILE A 35 -7.46 8.67 12.35
N ASN A 36 -7.21 7.75 13.28
CA ASN A 36 -6.86 8.00 14.68
C ASN A 36 -5.92 6.88 15.18
N PRO A 37 -4.77 7.18 15.81
CA PRO A 37 -4.18 8.51 16.07
C PRO A 37 -3.65 9.25 14.84
N LYS A 38 -3.61 10.58 14.92
CA LYS A 38 -3.20 11.46 13.79
C LYS A 38 -1.72 11.32 13.41
N ILE A 39 -0.89 10.76 14.28
CA ILE A 39 0.52 10.45 13.98
C ILE A 39 0.68 9.51 12.78
N TRP A 40 -0.34 8.71 12.46
CA TRP A 40 -0.32 7.81 11.31
C TRP A 40 -0.31 8.52 9.95
N TYR A 41 -0.62 9.82 9.89
CA TYR A 41 -0.37 10.58 8.67
C TYR A 41 1.11 10.62 8.29
N LEU A 42 2.02 10.53 9.27
CA LEU A 42 3.46 10.54 9.02
C LEU A 42 3.90 9.36 8.12
N PRO A 43 3.69 8.08 8.48
CA PRO A 43 4.02 6.99 7.58
C PRO A 43 3.13 6.95 6.33
N ILE A 44 1.89 7.43 6.37
CA ILE A 44 1.04 7.49 5.17
C ILE A 44 1.67 8.39 4.09
N PHE A 45 2.21 9.56 4.47
CA PHE A 45 2.76 10.50 3.49
C PHE A 45 4.26 10.34 3.23
N LEU A 46 5.05 9.91 4.22
CA LEU A 46 6.52 9.95 4.11
C LEU A 46 7.16 8.60 3.85
N LEU A 47 6.47 7.49 4.09
CA LEU A 47 7.11 6.17 4.01
C LEU A 47 7.51 5.82 2.57
N MET A 48 6.64 6.04 1.59
CA MET A 48 7.02 5.77 0.20
C MET A 48 8.08 6.73 -0.34
N PRO A 49 7.98 8.06 -0.16
CA PRO A 49 9.07 8.96 -0.53
C PRO A 49 10.42 8.56 0.09
N ALA A 50 10.42 8.10 1.35
CA ALA A 50 11.63 7.63 2.02
C ALA A 50 12.17 6.33 1.39
N ILE A 51 11.31 5.37 1.05
CA ILE A 51 11.70 4.13 0.34
C ILE A 51 12.34 4.48 -1.02
N MET A 52 11.72 5.39 -1.78
CA MET A 52 12.20 5.82 -3.09
C MET A 52 13.55 6.54 -3.00
N LEU A 53 13.70 7.44 -2.02
CA LEU A 53 14.97 8.10 -1.75
C LEU A 53 16.06 7.10 -1.37
N LEU A 54 15.76 6.15 -0.48
CA LEU A 54 16.71 5.13 -0.07
C LEU A 54 17.13 4.24 -1.24
N SER A 55 16.17 3.84 -2.10
CA SER A 55 16.44 3.08 -3.32
C SER A 55 17.40 3.83 -4.26
N TYR A 56 17.16 5.13 -4.47
CA TYR A 56 18.05 6.00 -5.24
C TYR A 56 19.46 6.09 -4.63
N LEU A 57 19.57 6.28 -3.32
CA LEU A 57 20.87 6.34 -2.63
C LEU A 57 21.63 5.02 -2.76
N VAL A 58 20.97 3.88 -2.56
CA VAL A 58 21.57 2.55 -2.74
C VAL A 58 22.09 2.39 -4.17
N MET A 59 21.29 2.77 -5.18
CA MET A 59 21.73 2.75 -6.58
C MET A 59 22.93 3.67 -6.84
N ARG A 60 22.98 4.87 -6.24
CA ARG A 60 24.15 5.77 -6.34
C ARG A 60 25.40 5.12 -5.74
N PHE A 61 25.29 4.51 -4.56
CA PHE A 61 26.41 3.81 -3.91
C PHE A 61 26.89 2.58 -4.68
N MET A 62 25.99 1.91 -5.42
CA MET A 62 26.35 0.83 -6.34
C MET A 62 27.03 1.32 -7.63
N GLY A 63 27.22 2.63 -7.80
CA GLY A 63 27.82 3.21 -9.00
C GLY A 63 26.91 3.20 -10.23
N LYS A 64 25.59 3.05 -10.07
CA LYS A 64 24.67 3.14 -11.22
C LYS A 64 24.70 4.56 -11.80
N PRO A 65 24.69 4.70 -13.14
CA PRO A 65 24.57 6.00 -13.78
C PRO A 65 23.16 6.56 -13.53
N LEU A 66 23.06 7.49 -12.59
CA LEU A 66 21.80 8.09 -12.18
C LEU A 66 21.81 9.59 -12.47
N PRO A 67 20.68 10.16 -12.92
CA PRO A 67 20.56 11.58 -13.15
C PRO A 67 20.50 12.33 -11.81
N GLU A 68 20.75 13.64 -11.85
CA GLU A 68 20.38 14.50 -10.74
C GLU A 68 18.86 14.47 -10.56
N PRO A 69 18.37 14.29 -9.32
CA PRO A 69 16.96 14.12 -9.07
C PRO A 69 16.23 15.46 -9.21
N HIS A 70 15.25 15.49 -10.10
CA HIS A 70 14.30 16.57 -10.26
C HIS A 70 12.88 16.05 -9.99
N ILE A 71 12.13 16.84 -9.22
CA ILE A 71 10.72 16.60 -8.91
C ILE A 71 9.95 17.83 -9.37
N SER A 72 9.02 17.64 -10.29
CA SER A 72 8.14 18.72 -10.74
C SER A 72 7.09 19.03 -9.67
N VAL A 73 7.34 20.07 -8.87
CA VAL A 73 6.44 20.49 -7.77
C VAL A 73 5.04 20.81 -8.30
N LEU A 74 4.95 21.40 -9.50
CA LEU A 74 3.68 21.72 -10.16
C LEU A 74 2.90 20.47 -10.59
N ALA A 75 3.59 19.34 -10.81
CA ALA A 75 2.94 18.09 -11.20
C ALA A 75 2.38 17.32 -9.99
N ILE A 76 2.86 17.60 -8.77
CA ILE A 76 2.43 16.89 -7.56
C ILE A 76 0.90 16.95 -7.36
N PRO A 77 0.23 18.12 -7.40
CA PRO A 77 -1.22 18.17 -7.18
C PRO A 77 -2.00 17.42 -8.27
N LEU A 78 -1.53 17.47 -9.51
CA LEU A 78 -2.17 16.79 -10.65
C LEU A 78 -2.11 15.27 -10.47
N PHE A 79 -0.92 14.73 -10.22
CA PHE A 79 -0.74 13.29 -10.03
C PHE A 79 -1.38 12.79 -8.75
N PHE A 80 -1.34 13.57 -7.68
CA PHE A 80 -2.05 13.25 -6.44
C PHE A 80 -3.56 13.08 -6.69
N VAL A 81 -4.22 14.04 -7.36
CA VAL A 81 -5.66 13.91 -7.65
C VAL A 81 -5.95 12.70 -8.55
N MET A 82 -5.13 12.50 -9.58
CA MET A 82 -5.30 11.39 -10.52
C MET A 82 -5.16 10.02 -9.84
N PHE A 83 -4.08 9.82 -9.08
CA PHE A 83 -3.80 8.57 -8.40
C PHE A 83 -4.69 8.36 -7.18
N PHE A 84 -5.15 9.42 -6.52
CA PHE A 84 -6.14 9.34 -5.46
C PHE A 84 -7.46 8.76 -5.97
N ILE A 85 -7.96 9.26 -7.11
CA ILE A 85 -9.19 8.72 -7.73
C ILE A 85 -9.00 7.24 -8.06
N ALA A 86 -7.84 6.87 -8.60
CA ALA A 86 -7.50 5.49 -8.88
C ALA A 86 -7.50 4.62 -7.61
N ALA A 87 -6.79 5.05 -6.57
CA ALA A 87 -6.70 4.37 -5.30
C ALA A 87 -8.08 4.20 -4.63
N VAL A 88 -8.99 5.17 -4.74
CA VAL A 88 -10.37 5.04 -4.25
C VAL A 88 -11.08 3.84 -4.88
N PHE A 89 -10.99 3.69 -6.22
CA PHE A 89 -11.66 2.59 -6.93
C PHE A 89 -11.11 1.22 -6.57
N GLU A 90 -9.80 1.12 -6.37
CA GLU A 90 -9.18 -0.16 -5.99
C GLU A 90 -9.43 -0.50 -4.52
N GLU A 91 -9.10 0.43 -3.62
CA GLU A 91 -9.12 0.17 -2.17
C GLU A 91 -10.55 0.08 -1.62
N ALA A 92 -11.56 0.62 -2.30
CA ALA A 92 -12.96 0.33 -1.98
C ALA A 92 -13.26 -1.19 -2.06
N GLY A 93 -12.72 -1.88 -3.06
CA GLY A 93 -12.86 -3.34 -3.16
C GLY A 93 -11.93 -4.08 -2.21
N TRP A 94 -10.63 -3.76 -2.25
CA TRP A 94 -9.62 -4.47 -1.49
C TRP A 94 -9.77 -4.28 0.02
N MET A 95 -9.78 -3.04 0.49
CA MET A 95 -9.79 -2.71 1.92
C MET A 95 -11.18 -2.40 2.44
N GLY A 96 -12.07 -1.89 1.59
CA GLY A 96 -13.46 -1.64 1.94
C GLY A 96 -14.26 -2.92 2.16
N TYR A 97 -14.04 -3.95 1.32
CA TYR A 97 -14.77 -5.21 1.36
C TYR A 97 -13.90 -6.41 1.76
N ALA A 98 -12.84 -6.73 1.01
CA ALA A 98 -12.13 -8.01 1.15
C ALA A 98 -11.23 -8.12 2.39
N ALA A 99 -10.63 -7.01 2.85
CA ALA A 99 -9.59 -7.05 3.88
C ALA A 99 -10.05 -7.62 5.22
N ASP A 100 -11.25 -7.25 5.69
CA ASP A 100 -11.76 -7.69 7.00
C ASP A 100 -12.00 -9.22 7.06
N PRO A 101 -12.74 -9.83 6.10
CA PRO A 101 -12.85 -11.29 6.02
C PRO A 101 -11.52 -12.00 5.87
N MET A 102 -10.61 -11.47 5.04
CA MET A 102 -9.30 -12.09 4.80
C MET A 102 -8.44 -12.11 6.07
N GLN A 103 -8.33 -10.98 6.78
CA GLN A 103 -7.53 -10.93 8.01
C GLN A 103 -8.13 -11.77 9.14
N HIS A 104 -9.47 -11.93 9.18
CA HIS A 104 -10.12 -12.81 10.14
C HIS A 104 -9.71 -14.27 9.92
N ARG A 105 -9.58 -14.70 8.66
CA ARG A 105 -9.25 -16.08 8.30
C ARG A 105 -7.75 -16.40 8.34
N TRP A 106 -6.90 -15.49 7.85
CA TRP A 106 -5.46 -15.75 7.65
C TRP A 106 -4.53 -14.89 8.52
N GLY A 107 -5.08 -14.02 9.37
CA GLY A 107 -4.31 -12.97 10.05
C GLY A 107 -3.93 -11.84 9.09
N ALA A 108 -3.49 -10.70 9.64
CA ALA A 108 -3.20 -9.50 8.85
C ALA A 108 -2.03 -9.69 7.88
N SER A 109 -0.91 -10.30 8.30
CA SER A 109 0.21 -10.58 7.38
C SER A 109 -0.14 -11.61 6.31
N GLY A 110 -0.86 -12.68 6.68
CA GLY A 110 -1.30 -13.70 5.72
C GLY A 110 -2.29 -13.14 4.69
N ALA A 111 -3.22 -12.31 5.14
CA ALA A 111 -4.13 -11.57 4.26
C ALA A 111 -3.37 -10.61 3.34
N GLY A 112 -2.37 -9.89 3.86
CA GLY A 112 -1.50 -9.01 3.08
C GLY A 112 -0.73 -9.75 1.99
N ILE A 113 -0.15 -10.92 2.32
CA ILE A 113 0.58 -11.76 1.35
C ILE A 113 -0.36 -12.27 0.26
N LEU A 114 -1.51 -12.84 0.64
CA LEU A 114 -2.46 -13.42 -0.31
C LEU A 114 -3.05 -12.35 -1.22
N MET A 115 -3.54 -11.25 -0.63
CA MET A 115 -4.10 -10.12 -1.39
C MET A 115 -3.04 -9.48 -2.27
N GLY A 116 -1.83 -9.29 -1.75
CA GLY A 116 -0.70 -8.72 -2.50
C GLY A 116 -0.30 -9.59 -3.68
N SER A 117 -0.35 -10.92 -3.52
CA SER A 117 -0.07 -11.86 -4.61
C SER A 117 -1.13 -11.81 -5.69
N ILE A 118 -2.42 -11.77 -5.31
CA ILE A 118 -3.53 -11.60 -6.26
C ILE A 118 -3.39 -10.27 -7.00
N TRP A 119 -3.07 -9.20 -6.28
CA TRP A 119 -2.89 -7.87 -6.83
C TRP A 119 -1.67 -7.78 -7.77
N GLY A 120 -0.55 -8.41 -7.42
CA GLY A 120 0.64 -8.52 -8.28
C GLY A 120 0.39 -9.35 -9.53
N MET A 121 -0.30 -10.49 -9.43
CA MET A 121 -0.69 -11.30 -10.58
C MET A 121 -1.61 -10.53 -11.53
N TRP A 122 -2.50 -9.72 -10.98
CA TRP A 122 -3.40 -8.86 -11.76
C TRP A 122 -2.65 -7.82 -12.60
N HIS A 123 -1.54 -7.29 -12.07
CA HIS A 123 -0.69 -6.32 -12.76
C HIS A 123 0.39 -6.93 -13.65
N LEU A 124 0.71 -8.21 -13.46
CA LEU A 124 1.75 -8.93 -14.18
C LEU A 124 1.61 -8.79 -15.70
N ALA A 125 0.36 -8.84 -16.19
CA ALA A 125 0.11 -8.68 -17.62
C ALA A 125 0.47 -7.27 -18.14
N GLY A 126 0.20 -6.23 -17.36
CA GLY A 126 0.59 -4.86 -17.69
C GLY A 126 2.10 -4.70 -17.73
N TRP A 127 2.79 -5.14 -16.69
CA TRP A 127 4.24 -4.97 -16.57
C TRP A 127 5.04 -5.77 -17.60
N HIS A 128 4.67 -7.02 -17.85
CA HIS A 128 5.47 -7.90 -18.68
C HIS A 128 5.06 -7.87 -20.16
N PHE A 129 3.76 -7.85 -20.45
CA PHE A 129 3.27 -7.93 -21.83
C PHE A 129 2.97 -6.58 -22.47
N GLN A 130 2.59 -5.55 -21.70
CA GLN A 130 2.23 -4.23 -22.25
C GLN A 130 3.39 -3.24 -22.23
N THR A 131 4.16 -3.20 -21.13
CA THR A 131 5.32 -2.29 -21.00
C THR A 131 6.66 -2.98 -21.25
N HIS A 132 6.64 -4.29 -21.57
CA HIS A 132 7.82 -5.08 -21.98
C HIS A 132 8.99 -5.04 -20.99
N HIS A 133 8.71 -4.96 -19.68
CA HIS A 133 9.78 -5.07 -18.68
C HIS A 133 10.38 -6.48 -18.62
N THR A 134 11.65 -6.54 -18.21
CA THR A 134 12.36 -7.82 -18.05
C THR A 134 11.74 -8.68 -16.95
N ALA A 135 11.93 -10.00 -17.01
CA ALA A 135 11.43 -10.91 -15.98
C ALA A 135 11.96 -10.55 -14.57
N THR A 136 13.22 -10.12 -14.48
CA THR A 136 13.82 -9.67 -13.21
C THR A 136 13.13 -8.43 -12.66
N TRP A 137 12.83 -7.46 -13.53
CA TRP A 137 12.07 -6.26 -13.15
C TRP A 137 10.66 -6.65 -12.66
N THR A 138 9.97 -7.52 -13.40
CA THR A 138 8.63 -7.99 -13.05
C THR A 138 8.63 -8.74 -11.72
N ALA A 139 9.63 -9.58 -11.46
CA ALA A 139 9.77 -10.30 -10.20
C ALA A 139 10.03 -9.34 -9.02
N GLY A 140 10.91 -8.34 -9.21
CA GLY A 140 11.15 -7.29 -8.23
C GLY A 140 9.87 -6.51 -7.91
N GLN A 141 9.11 -6.13 -8.95
CA GLN A 141 7.86 -5.39 -8.79
C GLN A 141 6.81 -6.23 -8.06
N PHE A 142 6.69 -7.52 -8.39
CA PHE A 142 5.79 -8.44 -7.70
C PHE A 142 6.12 -8.52 -6.20
N ILE A 143 7.41 -8.66 -5.84
CA ILE A 143 7.85 -8.66 -4.43
C ILE A 143 7.49 -7.34 -3.75
N SER A 144 7.77 -6.21 -4.41
CA SER A 144 7.41 -4.88 -3.92
C SER A 144 5.91 -4.76 -3.65
N THR A 145 5.08 -5.20 -4.60
CA THR A 145 3.61 -5.18 -4.50
C THR A 145 3.08 -6.00 -3.32
N VAL A 146 3.62 -7.20 -3.11
CA VAL A 146 3.25 -8.04 -1.95
C VAL A 146 3.63 -7.36 -0.64
N ALA A 147 4.85 -6.81 -0.56
CA ALA A 147 5.33 -6.13 0.63
C ALA A 147 4.55 -4.84 0.94
N LEU A 148 4.25 -4.02 -0.08
CA LEU A 148 3.42 -2.82 0.06
C LEU A 148 2.01 -3.17 0.54
N ARG A 149 1.44 -4.30 0.10
CA ARG A 149 0.12 -4.72 0.58
C ARG A 149 0.14 -5.06 2.08
N ILE A 150 1.20 -5.67 2.60
CA ILE A 150 1.38 -5.87 4.06
C ILE A 150 1.42 -4.52 4.78
N ILE A 151 2.14 -3.53 4.23
CA ILE A 151 2.22 -2.17 4.79
C ILE A 151 0.84 -1.49 4.77
N ILE A 152 0.05 -1.64 3.71
CA ILE A 152 -1.34 -1.15 3.65
C ILE A 152 -2.19 -1.77 4.78
N PHE A 153 -2.10 -3.09 5.00
CA PHE A 153 -2.80 -3.74 6.12
C PHE A 153 -2.34 -3.22 7.48
N TRP A 154 -1.04 -2.96 7.66
CA TRP A 154 -0.51 -2.35 8.87
C TRP A 154 -1.10 -0.95 9.10
N LEU A 155 -1.08 -0.07 8.09
CA LEU A 155 -1.67 1.26 8.20
C LEU A 155 -3.18 1.20 8.45
N TYR A 156 -3.90 0.33 7.73
CA TYR A 156 -5.34 0.11 7.93
C TYR A 156 -5.66 -0.28 9.37
N ASN A 157 -4.95 -1.26 9.93
CA ASN A 157 -5.23 -1.78 11.26
C ASN A 157 -4.84 -0.80 12.38
N ASN A 158 -3.83 0.05 12.18
CA ASN A 158 -3.44 1.04 13.18
C ASN A 158 -4.18 2.39 13.06
N THR A 159 -4.93 2.62 11.98
CA THR A 159 -5.76 3.82 11.77
C THR A 159 -7.23 3.58 12.08
N GLY A 160 -7.52 2.59 12.94
CA GLY A 160 -8.88 2.20 13.31
C GLY A 160 -9.65 1.53 12.17
N LYS A 161 -8.98 0.83 11.25
CA LYS A 161 -9.58 0.24 10.03
C LYS A 161 -10.10 1.31 9.07
N SER A 162 -9.29 2.33 8.81
CA SER A 162 -9.60 3.41 7.87
C SER A 162 -9.25 3.01 6.44
N VAL A 163 -10.26 2.82 5.59
CA VAL A 163 -10.04 2.59 4.15
C VAL A 163 -9.43 3.85 3.51
N PHE A 164 -9.80 5.03 3.99
CA PHE A 164 -9.21 6.28 3.53
C PHE A 164 -7.69 6.36 3.78
N ALA A 165 -7.19 5.75 4.87
CA ALA A 165 -5.74 5.67 5.09
C ALA A 165 -5.04 4.77 4.06
N ALA A 166 -5.68 3.65 3.69
CA ALA A 166 -5.19 2.78 2.63
C ALA A 166 -5.19 3.49 1.27
N VAL A 167 -6.26 4.23 0.95
CA VAL A 167 -6.36 5.06 -0.26
C VAL A 167 -5.22 6.08 -0.31
N LEU A 168 -5.01 6.86 0.76
CA LEU A 168 -3.95 7.87 0.79
C LEU A 168 -2.56 7.26 0.64
N PHE A 169 -2.29 6.13 1.29
CA PHE A 169 -0.98 5.50 1.17
C PHE A 169 -0.76 4.92 -0.23
N HIS A 170 -1.79 4.28 -0.82
CA HIS A 170 -1.72 3.78 -2.19
C HIS A 170 -1.54 4.93 -3.20
N ASP A 171 -2.22 6.06 -3.01
CA ASP A 171 -1.97 7.26 -3.79
C ASP A 171 -0.51 7.73 -3.67
N MET A 172 0.01 7.82 -2.44
CA MET A 172 1.41 8.18 -2.21
C MET A 172 2.41 7.16 -2.77
N MET A 173 2.04 5.88 -2.88
CA MET A 173 2.82 4.88 -3.61
C MET A 173 3.00 5.30 -5.07
N ASN A 174 1.88 5.53 -5.76
CA ASN A 174 1.87 5.89 -7.17
C ASN A 174 2.54 7.25 -7.42
N VAL A 175 2.25 8.27 -6.62
CA VAL A 175 2.86 9.60 -6.75
C VAL A 175 4.38 9.51 -6.60
N SER A 176 4.87 8.75 -5.61
CA SER A 176 6.31 8.65 -5.35
C SER A 176 7.04 7.87 -6.44
N GLU A 177 6.49 6.73 -6.87
CA GLU A 177 7.04 5.91 -7.96
C GLU A 177 7.04 6.68 -9.29
N PHE A 178 5.95 7.40 -9.57
CA PHE A 178 5.80 8.10 -10.84
C PHE A 178 6.63 9.37 -10.91
N LEU A 179 6.81 10.12 -9.83
CA LEU A 179 7.53 11.41 -9.90
C LEU A 179 9.03 11.28 -9.69
N PHE A 180 9.50 10.28 -8.95
CA PHE A 180 10.88 10.24 -8.48
C PHE A 180 11.70 9.02 -8.96
N PRO A 181 12.95 9.21 -9.42
CA PRO A 181 13.54 10.47 -9.89
C PRO A 181 13.10 10.77 -11.34
N ASN A 182 12.88 12.04 -11.66
CA ASN A 182 12.62 12.51 -13.04
C ASN A 182 11.50 11.72 -13.73
N TYR A 183 10.29 11.78 -13.21
CA TYR A 183 9.13 11.05 -13.73
C TYR A 183 9.34 9.52 -13.75
N GLY A 184 9.94 8.97 -12.69
CA GLY A 184 10.12 7.52 -12.52
C GLY A 184 11.17 6.90 -13.45
N SER A 185 11.94 7.73 -14.16
CA SER A 185 12.91 7.29 -15.20
C SER A 185 13.90 6.22 -14.76
N HIS A 186 14.27 6.20 -13.47
CA HIS A 186 15.23 5.25 -12.90
C HIS A 186 14.61 4.48 -11.73
N TYR A 187 13.29 4.27 -11.76
CA TYR A 187 12.64 3.37 -10.82
C TYR A 187 13.16 1.94 -11.01
N ASP A 188 13.79 1.39 -9.97
CA ASP A 188 14.27 0.02 -9.92
C ASP A 188 13.46 -0.78 -8.89
N PRO A 189 12.53 -1.65 -9.32
CA PRO A 189 11.70 -2.41 -8.41
C PRO A 189 12.42 -3.59 -7.76
N VAL A 190 13.60 -3.98 -8.24
CA VAL A 190 14.40 -5.02 -7.57
C VAL A 190 14.94 -4.45 -6.27
N ILE A 191 15.57 -3.29 -6.33
CA ILE A 191 16.12 -2.61 -5.15
C ILE A 191 14.99 -2.12 -4.25
N THR A 192 13.99 -1.45 -4.83
CA THR A 192 12.82 -0.98 -4.09
C THR A 192 12.07 -2.15 -3.44
N GLY A 193 11.87 -3.26 -4.17
CA GLY A 193 11.20 -4.44 -3.66
C GLY A 193 11.92 -5.09 -2.48
N VAL A 194 13.26 -5.17 -2.52
CA VAL A 194 14.06 -5.66 -1.38
C VAL A 194 13.92 -4.75 -0.16
N ILE A 195 14.04 -3.44 -0.34
CA ILE A 195 13.88 -2.45 0.75
C ILE A 195 12.50 -2.57 1.38
N THR A 196 11.45 -2.58 0.56
CA THR A 196 10.07 -2.70 1.00
C THR A 196 9.81 -4.05 1.68
N ALA A 197 10.37 -5.16 1.18
CA ALA A 197 10.23 -6.47 1.79
C ALA A 197 10.88 -6.52 3.18
N ILE A 198 12.08 -5.94 3.35
CA ILE A 198 12.74 -5.81 4.65
C ILE A 198 11.86 -4.99 5.61
N LEU A 199 11.34 -3.84 5.15
CA LEU A 199 10.46 -3.01 5.95
C LEU A 199 9.18 -3.76 6.36
N ALA A 200 8.54 -4.49 5.44
CA ALA A 200 7.36 -5.29 5.73
C ALA A 200 7.66 -6.40 6.75
N ALA A 201 8.85 -7.02 6.68
CA ALA A 201 9.31 -8.00 7.66
C ALA A 201 9.53 -7.35 9.05
N VAL A 202 10.17 -6.17 9.10
CA VAL A 202 10.36 -5.39 10.34
C VAL A 202 9.01 -5.01 10.96
N VAL A 203 8.07 -4.50 10.16
CA VAL A 203 6.72 -4.18 10.60
C VAL A 203 5.99 -5.43 11.13
N THR A 204 6.08 -6.54 10.40
CA THR A 204 5.47 -7.81 10.82
C THR A 204 6.05 -8.32 12.13
N PHE A 205 7.36 -8.20 12.32
CA PHE A 205 8.04 -8.58 13.55
C PHE A 205 7.62 -7.69 14.73
N LEU A 206 7.62 -6.37 14.53
CA LEU A 206 7.36 -5.36 15.56
C LEU A 206 5.88 -5.26 15.96
N TRP A 207 4.93 -5.39 15.04
CA TRP A 207 3.48 -5.29 15.32
C TRP A 207 2.74 -6.64 15.38
N GLY A 208 3.47 -7.73 15.17
CA GLY A 208 2.97 -9.10 15.22
C GLY A 208 2.18 -9.51 13.96
N PRO A 209 2.39 -10.73 13.43
CA PRO A 209 1.85 -11.12 12.12
C PRO A 209 0.32 -11.28 12.08
N ARG A 210 -0.31 -11.51 13.24
CA ARG A 210 -1.75 -11.77 13.31
C ARG A 210 -2.59 -10.52 13.14
N THR A 211 -2.16 -9.38 13.68
CA THR A 211 -2.95 -8.14 13.67
C THR A 211 -2.26 -7.00 12.97
N LEU A 212 -0.93 -6.99 12.90
CA LEU A 212 -0.14 -5.83 12.46
C LEU A 212 -0.53 -4.54 13.21
N ALA A 213 -1.00 -4.64 14.45
CA ALA A 213 -1.43 -3.46 15.24
C ALA A 213 -0.92 -3.47 16.68
N ARG A 214 -0.47 -4.62 17.21
CA ARG A 214 0.01 -4.71 18.59
C ARG A 214 1.52 -4.59 18.61
N PHE A 215 2.03 -3.40 18.95
CA PHE A 215 3.47 -3.19 19.07
C PHE A 215 4.06 -4.07 20.17
N ARG A 216 5.09 -4.85 19.84
CA ARG A 216 5.68 -5.88 20.70
C ARG A 216 6.24 -5.31 22.00
N TYR A 217 6.71 -4.06 21.97
CA TYR A 217 7.35 -3.39 23.10
C TYR A 217 6.51 -2.29 23.74
N SER A 218 5.23 -2.13 23.39
CA SER A 218 4.34 -1.26 24.16
C SER A 218 4.12 -1.95 25.51
N GLY A 219 4.63 -1.33 26.58
CA GLY A 219 4.88 -1.93 27.89
C GLY A 219 3.97 -3.09 28.30
N GLN A 220 4.60 -4.19 28.73
CA GLN A 220 4.02 -4.98 29.82
C GLN A 220 3.75 -3.99 30.94
N ASN A 221 2.47 -3.80 31.31
CA ASN A 221 2.17 -3.17 32.58
C ASN A 221 3.00 -3.90 33.63
N ILE A 222 3.88 -3.16 34.27
CA ILE A 222 4.56 -3.53 35.50
C ILE A 222 3.44 -3.90 36.49
N ARG A 223 3.09 -5.19 36.54
CA ARG A 223 2.48 -5.77 37.73
C ARG A 223 3.66 -6.19 38.59
N LEU A 224 4.12 -5.28 39.45
CA LEU A 224 4.86 -5.72 40.62
C LEU A 224 3.84 -6.43 41.53
N PRO A 225 4.01 -7.74 41.80
CA PRO A 225 3.38 -8.31 42.99
C PRO A 225 4.09 -7.71 44.20
N TYR A 226 3.33 -7.11 45.12
CA TYR A 226 3.30 -7.33 46.57
C TYR A 226 2.45 -6.22 47.19
#